data_AF-A0A8J6UEV9-F1
#
_entry.id   AF-A0A8J6UEV9-F1
#
_cell.length_a   1.000
_cell.length_b   1.000
_cell.length_c   1.000
_cell.angle_alpha   90.00
_cell.angle_beta   90.00
_cell.angle_gamma   90.00
#
_symmetry.space_group_name_H-M   'P 1'
#
loop_
_entity.id
_entity.type
_entity.pdbx_description
1 polymer ?
#
loop_
_entity_poly.entity_id
_entity_poly.type
_entity_poly.pdbx_seq_one_letter_code
_entity_poly.pdbx_strand_id
1 'polypeptide(L)'
;MAVLLAQPIRAKPWSWPPGWVDQEPLLERQHDGLEAYLVELLSIHGPMHPAWTAAEAVAIERGCRWLSWDLRLQLRLEERWLSAQGCLCPGHRGLHRQAVENTKAALLETSGDRQARLRWLLALQSWFTNHRHGPDATAYGIARSNASAR
;
A
#
# COMPACT_ATOMS: atom_id res chain seq x y z
N MET A 1 13.82 -4.66 23.34
CA MET A 1 14.40 -4.92 22.01
C MET A 1 13.98 -3.79 21.09
N ALA A 2 14.92 -3.19 20.33
CA ALA A 2 14.56 -2.21 19.32
C ALA A 2 13.87 -2.94 18.16
N VAL A 3 12.56 -2.70 17.99
CA VAL A 3 11.84 -3.18 16.82
C VAL A 3 12.31 -2.35 15.63
N LEU A 4 13.30 -2.88 14.91
CA LEU A 4 13.67 -2.36 13.60
C LEU A 4 12.60 -2.86 12.63
N LEU A 5 11.57 -2.04 12.42
CA LEU A 5 10.73 -2.15 11.22
C LEU A 5 11.68 -2.18 10.02
N ALA A 6 11.60 -3.22 9.18
CA ALA A 6 12.39 -3.25 7.98
C ALA A 6 12.05 -1.99 7.18
N GLN A 7 13.06 -1.35 6.57
CA GLN A 7 12.71 -0.29 5.64
C GLN A 7 11.89 -0.96 4.52
N PRO A 8 10.67 -0.48 4.23
CA PRO A 8 9.92 -1.01 3.10
C PRO A 8 10.84 -0.94 1.88
N ILE A 9 10.79 -1.97 1.04
CA ILE A 9 11.54 -1.98 -0.23
C ILE A 9 10.99 -0.80 -1.03
N ARG A 10 11.58 0.38 -0.84
CA ARG A 10 11.37 1.50 -1.71
C ARG A 10 11.89 1.02 -3.04
N ALA A 11 11.00 0.90 -4.03
CA ALA A 11 11.44 1.04 -5.41
C ALA A 11 12.39 2.24 -5.40
N LYS A 12 13.69 2.00 -5.65
CA LYS A 12 14.69 3.06 -5.57
C LYS A 12 14.12 4.28 -6.32
N PRO A 13 14.29 5.52 -5.83
CA PRO A 13 13.75 6.71 -6.50
C PRO A 13 14.26 6.94 -7.93
N TRP A 14 15.04 6.01 -8.47
CA TRP A 14 15.82 6.14 -9.68
C TRP A 14 15.42 5.02 -10.62
N SER A 15 14.65 5.43 -11.63
CA SER A 15 14.16 4.74 -12.84
C SER A 15 12.89 3.90 -12.71
N TRP A 16 11.75 4.54 -12.99
CA TRP A 16 10.64 3.86 -13.66
C TRP A 16 11.18 3.22 -14.94
N PRO A 17 11.05 1.89 -15.13
CA PRO A 17 11.69 1.26 -16.27
C PRO A 17 11.04 1.75 -17.56
N PRO A 18 11.82 2.05 -18.61
CA PRO A 18 11.28 2.56 -19.87
C PRO A 18 10.43 1.50 -20.59
N GLY A 19 10.76 0.22 -20.40
CA GLY A 19 10.04 -0.91 -20.99
C GLY A 19 8.78 -1.26 -20.20
N TRP A 20 7.65 -1.39 -20.90
CA TRP A 20 6.37 -1.79 -20.29
C TRP A 20 6.42 -3.17 -19.62
N VAL A 21 7.23 -4.09 -20.17
CA VAL A 21 7.45 -5.45 -19.65
C VAL A 21 7.98 -5.45 -18.22
N ASP A 22 8.72 -4.41 -17.83
CA ASP A 22 9.34 -4.31 -16.51
C ASP A 22 8.50 -3.49 -15.51
N GLN A 23 7.45 -2.80 -15.98
CA GLN A 23 6.61 -1.91 -15.16
C GLN A 23 5.58 -2.68 -14.33
N GLU A 24 4.90 -3.68 -14.91
CA GLU A 24 3.98 -4.56 -14.15
C GLU A 24 4.72 -5.34 -13.04
N PRO A 25 5.86 -6.02 -13.30
CA PRO A 25 6.65 -6.65 -12.24
C PRO A 25 7.14 -5.69 -11.17
N LEU A 26 7.38 -4.41 -11.50
CA LEU A 26 7.73 -3.40 -10.51
C LEU A 26 6.54 -3.09 -9.59
N LEU A 27 5.35 -2.89 -10.16
CA LEU A 27 4.13 -2.65 -9.39
C LEU A 27 3.79 -3.83 -8.48
N GLU A 28 3.95 -5.07 -8.96
CA GLU A 28 3.76 -6.28 -8.14
C GLU A 28 4.74 -6.35 -6.97
N ARG A 29 6.04 -6.05 -7.20
CA ARG A 29 7.02 -5.99 -6.11
C ARG A 29 6.70 -4.89 -5.09
N GLN A 30 6.10 -3.78 -5.54
CA GLN A 30 5.66 -2.73 -4.63
C GLN A 30 4.43 -3.18 -3.80
N HIS A 31 3.51 -3.96 -4.38
CA HIS A 31 2.45 -4.64 -3.61
C HIS A 31 3.03 -5.56 -2.55
N ASP A 32 3.97 -6.43 -2.93
CA ASP A 32 4.62 -7.35 -1.98
C ASP A 32 5.30 -6.60 -0.83
N GLY A 33 6.01 -5.50 -1.16
CA GLY A 33 6.66 -4.66 -0.16
C GLY A 33 5.68 -3.99 0.80
N LEU A 34 4.54 -3.49 0.30
CA LEU A 34 3.50 -2.87 1.12
C LEU A 34 2.79 -3.89 2.02
N GLU A 35 2.45 -5.07 1.49
CA GLU A 35 1.82 -6.15 2.25
C GLU A 35 2.75 -6.68 3.35
N ALA A 36 4.03 -6.93 3.03
CA ALA A 36 5.02 -7.36 4.00
C ALA A 36 5.18 -6.32 5.13
N TYR A 37 5.27 -5.04 4.77
CA TYR A 37 5.40 -3.97 5.74
C TYR A 37 4.16 -3.81 6.63
N LEU A 38 2.97 -4.04 6.08
CA LEU A 38 1.72 -4.06 6.85
C LEU A 38 1.67 -5.25 7.82
N VAL A 39 2.13 -6.43 7.41
CA VAL A 39 2.27 -7.60 8.30
C VAL A 39 3.24 -7.31 9.44
N GLU A 40 4.38 -6.65 9.16
CA GLU A 40 5.31 -6.21 10.20
C GLU A 40 4.64 -5.27 11.20
N LEU A 41 3.93 -4.24 10.73
CA LEU A 41 3.20 -3.31 11.61
C LEU A 41 2.14 -4.03 12.46
N LEU A 42 1.42 -4.98 11.89
CA LEU A 42 0.43 -5.79 12.61
C LEU A 42 1.08 -6.70 13.65
N SER A 43 2.25 -7.28 13.37
CA SER A 43 2.96 -8.16 14.30
C SER A 43 3.33 -7.45 15.61
N ILE A 44 3.67 -6.16 15.54
CA ILE A 44 3.99 -5.33 16.71
C ILE A 44 2.78 -5.13 17.62
N HIS A 45 1.56 -5.17 17.06
CA HIS A 45 0.33 -5.02 17.83
C HIS A 45 -0.04 -6.25 18.66
N GLY A 46 0.72 -7.36 18.56
CA GLY A 46 0.46 -8.70 19.12
C GLY A 46 -0.14 -8.77 20.55
N PRO A 47 -0.57 -9.98 20.97
CA PRO A 47 -1.67 -10.17 21.94
C PRO A 47 -1.42 -9.77 23.41
N MET A 48 -0.36 -9.06 23.77
CA MET A 48 0.14 -9.06 25.15
C MET A 48 0.24 -7.73 25.90
N HIS A 49 -0.05 -6.57 25.33
CA HIS A 49 -0.04 -5.33 26.12
C HIS A 49 -1.20 -4.38 25.79
N PRO A 50 -1.92 -3.87 26.81
CA PRO A 50 -3.06 -2.97 26.60
C PRO A 50 -2.65 -1.57 26.12
N ALA A 51 -1.39 -1.18 26.34
CA ALA A 51 -0.84 0.12 25.94
C ALA A 51 0.53 -0.06 25.28
N TRP A 52 0.90 0.87 24.40
CA TRP A 52 2.27 1.00 23.92
C TRP A 52 3.14 1.71 24.95
N THR A 53 4.42 1.36 24.98
CA THR A 53 5.45 2.29 25.47
C THR A 53 5.53 3.53 24.58
N ALA A 54 6.06 4.64 25.08
CA ALA A 54 6.25 5.85 24.28
C ALA A 54 7.12 5.61 23.03
N ALA A 55 8.13 4.74 23.13
CA ALA A 55 8.99 4.39 22.01
C ALA A 55 8.24 3.59 20.92
N GLU A 56 7.41 2.62 21.32
CA GLU A 56 6.56 1.86 20.40
C GLU A 56 5.53 2.76 19.72
N ALA A 57 4.90 3.66 20.47
CA ALA A 57 3.93 4.60 19.91
C ALA A 57 4.56 5.48 18.81
N VAL A 58 5.76 6.01 19.03
CA VAL A 58 6.50 6.79 18.02
C VAL A 58 6.90 5.93 16.82
N ALA A 59 7.36 4.70 17.06
CA ALA A 59 7.76 3.78 15.99
C ALA A 59 6.56 3.39 15.10
N ILE A 60 5.42 3.05 15.71
CA ILE A 60 4.17 2.73 15.00
C ILE A 60 3.67 3.94 14.22
N GLU A 61 3.62 5.12 14.84
CA GLU A 61 3.14 6.33 14.18
C GLU A 61 4.01 6.69 12.95
N ARG A 62 5.33 6.64 13.12
CA ARG A 62 6.27 6.80 11.99
C ARG A 62 6.00 5.74 10.92
N GLY A 63 5.81 4.50 11.33
CA GLY A 63 5.63 3.40 10.41
C GLY A 63 4.36 3.52 9.58
N CYS A 64 3.25 3.93 10.21
CA CYS A 64 1.96 4.17 9.56
C CYS A 64 2.03 5.35 8.58
N ARG A 65 2.82 6.39 8.89
CA ARG A 65 3.05 7.50 7.96
C ARG A 65 3.84 7.07 6.73
N TRP A 66 4.83 6.21 6.90
CA TRP A 66 5.55 5.62 5.76
C TRP A 66 4.64 4.75 4.91
N LEU A 67 3.84 3.88 5.54
CA LEU A 67 2.85 3.06 4.84
C LEU A 67 1.90 3.93 4.00
N SER A 68 1.40 5.04 4.55
CA SER A 68 0.54 5.98 3.81
C SER A 68 1.25 6.63 2.63
N TRP A 69 2.52 6.99 2.79
CA TRP A 69 3.30 7.58 1.71
C TRP A 69 3.57 6.57 0.59
N ASP A 70 3.99 5.36 0.93
CA ASP A 70 4.28 4.29 -0.02
C ASP A 70 3.00 3.83 -0.74
N LEU A 71 1.86 3.68 -0.04
CA LEU A 71 0.56 3.39 -0.65
C LEU A 71 0.21 4.47 -1.69
N ARG A 72 0.31 5.76 -1.32
CA ARG A 72 -0.01 6.86 -2.25
C ARG A 72 0.89 6.86 -3.48
N LEU A 73 2.17 6.51 -3.30
CA LEU A 73 3.10 6.40 -4.41
C LEU A 73 2.71 5.24 -5.33
N GLN A 74 2.46 4.06 -4.77
CA GLN A 74 2.05 2.86 -5.51
C GLN A 74 0.82 3.12 -6.37
N LEU A 75 -0.27 3.62 -5.76
CA LEU A 75 -1.52 3.89 -6.48
C LEU A 75 -1.32 4.88 -7.64
N ARG A 76 -0.51 5.92 -7.44
CA ARG A 76 -0.19 6.89 -8.51
C ARG A 76 0.60 6.29 -9.66
N LEU A 77 1.55 5.41 -9.35
CA LEU A 77 2.35 4.73 -10.37
C LEU A 77 1.49 3.75 -11.17
N GLU A 78 0.61 3.02 -10.50
CA GLU A 78 -0.37 2.14 -11.14
C GLU A 78 -1.34 2.93 -12.03
N GLU A 79 -1.96 4.01 -11.54
CA GLU A 79 -2.84 4.84 -12.39
C GLU A 79 -2.11 5.36 -13.62
N ARG A 80 -0.86 5.80 -13.47
CA ARG A 80 -0.04 6.27 -14.59
C ARG A 80 0.19 5.16 -15.62
N TRP A 81 0.53 3.96 -15.15
CA TRP A 81 0.73 2.81 -16.02
C TRP A 81 -0.56 2.42 -16.75
N LEU A 82 -1.65 2.22 -16.03
CA LEU A 82 -2.96 1.87 -16.59
C LEU A 82 -3.46 2.93 -17.58
N SER A 83 -3.21 4.21 -17.29
CA SER A 83 -3.57 5.30 -18.20
C SER A 83 -2.78 5.22 -19.50
N ALA A 84 -1.49 4.88 -19.44
CA ALA A 84 -0.65 4.72 -20.63
C ALA A 84 -1.03 3.48 -21.47
N GLN A 85 -1.56 2.44 -20.82
CA GLN A 85 -2.14 1.26 -21.47
C GLN A 85 -3.57 1.50 -22.00
N GLY A 86 -4.18 2.66 -21.70
CA GLY A 86 -5.54 2.98 -22.12
C GLY A 86 -6.62 2.18 -21.40
N CYS A 87 -6.32 1.58 -20.25
CA CYS A 87 -7.24 0.72 -19.49
C CYS A 87 -7.62 1.27 -18.11
N LEU A 88 -7.15 2.48 -17.74
CA LEU A 88 -7.57 3.11 -16.49
C LEU A 88 -9.04 3.52 -16.52
N CYS A 89 -9.88 2.81 -15.76
CA CYS A 89 -11.30 3.14 -15.64
C CYS A 89 -11.58 4.13 -14.49
N PRO A 90 -12.66 4.94 -14.56
CA PRO A 90 -13.02 5.88 -13.50
C PRO A 90 -13.25 5.21 -12.13
N GLY A 91 -13.76 3.97 -12.12
CA GLY A 91 -13.98 3.20 -10.89
C GLY A 91 -12.67 2.88 -10.17
N HIS A 92 -11.62 2.46 -10.89
CA HIS A 92 -10.30 2.16 -10.34
C HIS A 92 -9.69 3.39 -9.67
N ARG A 93 -9.68 4.52 -10.37
CA ARG A 93 -9.23 5.81 -9.84
C ARG A 93 -10.07 6.26 -8.62
N GLY A 94 -11.38 5.96 -8.64
CA GLY A 94 -12.27 6.22 -7.50
C GLY A 94 -11.85 5.46 -6.25
N LEU A 95 -11.60 4.16 -6.38
CA LEU A 95 -11.13 3.29 -5.29
C LEU A 95 -9.78 3.77 -4.74
N HIS A 96 -8.84 4.12 -5.61
CA HIS A 96 -7.54 4.67 -5.21
C HIS A 96 -7.68 5.97 -4.42
N ARG A 97 -8.49 6.91 -4.92
CA ARG A 97 -8.74 8.17 -4.21
C ARG A 97 -9.35 7.93 -2.84
N GLN A 98 -10.34 7.05 -2.76
CA GLN A 98 -11.00 6.70 -1.50
C GLN A 98 -10.00 6.08 -0.51
N ALA A 99 -9.16 5.15 -0.96
CA ALA A 99 -8.14 4.53 -0.11
C ALA A 99 -7.15 5.57 0.46
N VAL A 100 -6.74 6.54 -0.36
CA VAL A 100 -5.87 7.63 0.08
C VAL A 100 -6.54 8.52 1.12
N GLU A 101 -7.79 8.93 0.92
CA GLU A 101 -8.51 9.78 1.87
C GLU A 101 -8.81 9.03 3.17
N ASN A 102 -9.27 7.78 3.09
CA ASN A 102 -9.50 6.93 4.26
C ASN A 102 -8.22 6.73 5.08
N THR A 103 -7.08 6.51 4.41
CA THR A 103 -5.77 6.38 5.07
C THR A 103 -5.38 7.66 5.80
N LYS A 104 -5.58 8.83 5.20
CA LYS A 104 -5.29 10.12 5.86
C LYS A 104 -6.17 10.35 7.08
N ALA A 105 -7.48 10.10 6.95
CA ALA A 105 -8.42 10.25 8.06
C ALA A 105 -8.07 9.31 9.21
N ALA A 106 -7.87 8.03 8.92
CA ALA A 106 -7.52 7.03 9.93
C ALA A 106 -6.19 7.32 10.63
N LEU A 107 -5.19 7.91 9.94
CA LEU A 107 -3.94 8.34 10.58
C LEU A 107 -4.17 9.33 11.72
N LEU A 108 -5.12 10.25 11.56
CA LEU A 108 -5.48 11.25 12.55
C LEU A 108 -6.38 10.65 13.64
N GLU A 109 -7.44 9.96 13.24
CA GLU A 109 -8.48 9.43 14.13
C GLU A 109 -7.96 8.34 15.08
N THR A 110 -6.96 7.57 14.66
CA THR A 110 -6.42 6.45 15.46
C THR A 110 -5.12 6.82 16.19
N SER A 111 -4.72 8.09 16.17
CA SER A 111 -3.50 8.56 16.83
C SER A 111 -3.56 8.31 18.34
N GLY A 112 -2.56 7.59 18.86
CA GLY A 112 -2.47 7.25 20.29
C GLY A 112 -3.44 6.16 20.77
N ASP A 113 -4.41 5.74 19.94
CA ASP A 113 -5.31 4.63 20.24
C ASP A 113 -4.80 3.35 19.56
N ARG A 114 -4.19 2.47 20.34
CA ARG A 114 -3.66 1.18 19.88
C ARG A 114 -4.72 0.28 19.25
N GLN A 115 -5.93 0.23 19.82
CA GLN A 115 -6.98 -0.67 19.34
C GLN A 115 -7.63 -0.12 18.07
N ALA A 116 -7.86 1.19 18.01
CA ALA A 116 -8.32 1.82 16.77
C ALA A 116 -7.27 1.69 15.66
N ARG A 117 -5.98 1.87 15.98
CA ARG A 117 -4.88 1.69 15.03
C ARG A 117 -4.82 0.26 14.49
N LEU A 118 -4.95 -0.74 15.36
CA LEU A 118 -5.01 -2.15 14.95
C LEU A 118 -6.18 -2.43 14.01
N ARG A 119 -7.41 -2.00 14.39
CA ARG A 119 -8.60 -2.20 13.54
C ARG A 119 -8.42 -1.59 12.16
N TRP A 120 -7.85 -0.39 12.09
CA TRP A 120 -7.55 0.26 10.83
C TRP A 120 -6.51 -0.52 10.00
N LEU A 121 -5.41 -0.96 10.60
CA LEU A 121 -4.39 -1.74 9.87
C LEU A 121 -4.95 -3.06 9.33
N LEU A 122 -5.80 -3.74 10.08
CA LEU A 122 -6.50 -4.95 9.61
C LEU A 122 -7.47 -4.66 8.46
N ALA A 123 -8.23 -3.56 8.56
CA ALA A 123 -9.11 -3.12 7.48
C ALA A 123 -8.31 -2.76 6.21
N LEU A 124 -7.16 -2.10 6.37
CA LEU A 124 -6.26 -1.78 5.27
C LEU A 124 -5.67 -3.04 4.63
N GLN A 125 -5.32 -4.06 5.42
CA GLN A 125 -4.83 -5.35 4.91
C GLN A 125 -5.89 -6.04 4.06
N SER A 126 -7.12 -6.12 4.58
CA SER A 126 -8.25 -6.67 3.84
C SER A 126 -8.51 -5.91 2.54
N TRP A 127 -8.46 -4.56 2.59
CA TRP A 127 -8.59 -3.73 1.40
C TRP A 127 -7.51 -4.03 0.36
N PHE A 128 -6.23 -4.10 0.75
CA PHE A 128 -5.13 -4.42 -0.16
C PHE A 128 -5.33 -5.76 -0.85
N THR A 129 -5.62 -6.80 -0.07
CA THR A 129 -5.83 -8.15 -0.61
C THR A 129 -6.98 -8.18 -1.61
N ASN A 130 -8.12 -7.56 -1.27
CA ASN A 130 -9.29 -7.53 -2.15
C ASN A 130 -9.06 -6.67 -3.41
N HIS A 131 -8.34 -5.56 -3.28
CA HIS A 131 -8.02 -4.65 -4.39
C HIS A 131 -7.06 -5.32 -5.38
N ARG A 132 -5.99 -5.96 -4.88
CA ARG A 132 -5.00 -6.69 -5.70
C ARG A 132 -5.62 -7.84 -6.49
N HIS A 133 -6.44 -8.67 -5.84
CA HIS A 133 -7.03 -9.86 -6.48
C HIS A 133 -8.32 -9.57 -7.27
N GLY A 134 -8.83 -8.33 -7.24
CA GLY A 134 -10.05 -7.94 -7.94
C GLY A 134 -9.79 -6.86 -8.98
N PRO A 135 -9.96 -5.57 -8.64
CA PRO A 135 -9.69 -4.44 -9.52
C PRO A 135 -8.33 -4.50 -10.23
N ASP A 136 -7.22 -4.72 -9.52
CA ASP A 136 -5.88 -4.73 -10.14
C ASP A 136 -5.72 -5.90 -11.10
N ALA A 137 -6.03 -7.12 -10.65
CA ALA A 137 -5.99 -8.31 -11.50
C ALA A 137 -6.77 -8.13 -12.82
N THR A 138 -7.95 -7.50 -12.74
CA THR A 138 -8.76 -7.19 -13.92
C THR A 138 -8.06 -6.16 -14.82
N ALA A 139 -7.61 -5.05 -14.26
CA ALA A 139 -6.97 -3.96 -15.00
C ALA A 139 -5.65 -4.41 -15.66
N TYR A 140 -4.88 -5.25 -14.98
CA TYR A 140 -3.61 -5.80 -15.46
C TYR A 140 -3.85 -6.80 -16.58
N GLY A 141 -4.90 -7.63 -16.48
CA GLY A 141 -5.34 -8.50 -17.56
C GLY A 141 -5.65 -7.75 -18.85
N ILE A 142 -6.37 -6.62 -18.76
CA ILE A 142 -6.66 -5.75 -19.91
C ILE A 142 -5.36 -5.11 -20.44
N ALA A 143 -4.49 -4.59 -19.55
CA ALA A 143 -3.23 -3.98 -19.94
C ALA A 143 -2.33 -4.94 -20.74
N ARG A 144 -2.19 -6.19 -20.28
CA ARG A 144 -1.44 -7.24 -20.99
C ARG A 144 -2.03 -7.56 -22.37
N SER A 145 -3.36 -7.58 -22.46
CA SER A 145 -4.07 -7.80 -23.72
C SER A 145 -3.82 -6.66 -24.72
N ASN A 146 -3.85 -5.41 -24.26
CA ASN A 146 -3.54 -4.23 -25.08
C ASN A 146 -2.08 -4.21 -25.53
N ALA A 147 -1.15 -4.64 -24.68
CA ALA A 147 0.28 -4.72 -25.01
C ALA A 147 0.57 -5.78 -26.09
N SER A 148 -0.17 -6.89 -26.08
CA SER A 148 -0.01 -7.99 -27.04
C SER A 148 -0.58 -7.68 -28.43
N ALA A 149 -1.44 -6.68 -28.54
CA ALA A 149 -2.07 -6.23 -29.78
C ALA A 149 -1.29 -5.13 -30.51
N ARG A 150 -0.15 -4.68 -29.96
CA ARG A 150 0.74 -3.65 -30.55
C ARG A 150 1.99 -4.29 -31.12
#